data_AF-A0A6C0IQ75-F1
#
_entry.id   AF-A0A6C0IQ75-F1
#
_cell.length_a   1.000
_cell.length_b   1.000
_cell.length_c   1.000
_cell.angle_alpha   90.00
_cell.angle_beta   90.00
_cell.angle_gamma   90.00
#
_symmetry.space_group_name_H-M   'P 1'
#
loop_
_entity.id
_entity.type
_entity.pdbx_description
1 polymer ?
#
loop_
_entity_poly.entity_id
_entity_poly.type
_entity_poly.pdbx_seq_one_letter_code
_entity_poly.pdbx_strand_id
1 'polypeptide(L)'
;MTTKLNSSNYAKLNEDMTALFRTGLYSGVAITLYTDEAGTSVFVYNNVPIDNKKVSKVTKTAAYTDKDSGELVKAHVDVFFDDGNWSICTDEVDECWYTLEGIPVQRRRF
;
A
#
# COMPACT_ATOMS: atom_id res chain seq x y z
N MET A 1 4.99 13.42 4.97
CA MET A 1 4.88 13.69 3.52
C MET A 1 4.36 12.42 2.90
N THR A 2 3.30 12.50 2.09
CA THR A 2 2.75 11.34 1.41
C THR A 2 3.53 11.07 0.13
N THR A 3 3.53 9.83 -0.34
CA THR A 3 4.14 9.43 -1.62
C THR A 3 3.05 8.86 -2.51
N LYS A 4 3.02 9.22 -3.80
CA LYS A 4 2.04 8.66 -4.74
C LYS A 4 2.21 7.14 -4.88
N LEU A 5 1.14 6.38 -4.70
CA LEU A 5 1.08 4.93 -4.86
C LEU A 5 0.66 4.59 -6.28
N ASN A 6 1.62 4.18 -7.11
CA ASN A 6 1.40 3.70 -8.46
C ASN A 6 2.47 2.68 -8.84
N SER A 7 2.32 2.04 -10.00
CA SER A 7 3.24 0.99 -10.44
C SER A 7 4.69 1.48 -10.63
N SER A 8 4.88 2.77 -10.94
CA SER A 8 6.20 3.39 -11.11
C SER A 8 6.91 3.61 -9.76
N ASN A 9 6.16 3.92 -8.71
CA ASN A 9 6.68 4.15 -7.36
C ASN A 9 6.70 2.90 -6.48
N TYR A 10 6.32 1.74 -7.02
CA TYR A 10 6.35 0.46 -6.28
C TYR A 10 7.74 0.14 -5.70
N ALA A 11 8.82 0.42 -6.44
CA ALA A 11 10.17 0.20 -5.93
C ALA A 11 10.46 1.08 -4.70
N LYS A 12 9.99 2.34 -4.73
CA LYS A 12 10.14 3.28 -3.63
C LYS A 12 9.38 2.83 -2.38
N LEU A 13 8.15 2.33 -2.55
CA LEU A 13 7.37 1.75 -1.45
C LEU A 13 8.12 0.59 -0.77
N ASN A 14 8.70 -0.31 -1.56
CA ASN A 14 9.51 -1.41 -1.03
C ASN A 14 10.76 -0.92 -0.29
N GLU A 15 11.44 0.08 -0.83
CA GLU A 15 12.59 0.71 -0.16
C GLU A 15 12.20 1.33 1.17
N ASP A 16 11.09 2.07 1.22
CA ASP A 16 10.63 2.75 2.42
C ASP A 16 10.18 1.76 3.51
N MET A 17 9.44 0.70 3.14
CA MET A 17 9.12 -0.40 4.06
C MET A 17 10.40 -1.10 4.56
N THR A 18 11.34 -1.38 3.67
CA THR A 18 12.62 -2.01 4.04
C THR A 18 13.44 -1.12 4.96
N ALA A 19 13.44 0.20 4.76
CA ALA A 19 14.13 1.15 5.61
C ALA A 19 13.58 1.12 7.05
N LEU A 20 12.26 1.02 7.21
CA LEU A 20 11.63 0.83 8.53
C LEU A 20 12.10 -0.48 9.18
N PHE A 21 12.07 -1.60 8.46
CA PHE A 21 12.53 -2.88 9.01
C PHE A 21 14.02 -2.87 9.39
N ARG A 22 14.88 -2.19 8.61
CA ARG A 22 16.32 -2.08 8.88
C ARG A 22 16.65 -1.36 10.19
N THR A 23 15.74 -0.57 10.74
CA THR A 23 15.94 0.05 12.06
C THR A 23 16.03 -0.97 13.20
N GLY A 24 15.46 -2.17 13.01
CA GLY A 24 15.33 -3.19 14.07
C GLY A 24 14.35 -2.81 15.20
N LEU A 25 13.65 -1.67 15.09
CA LEU A 25 12.72 -1.16 16.10
C LEU A 25 11.28 -1.66 15.89
N TYR A 26 10.97 -2.11 14.68
CA TYR A 26 9.61 -2.39 14.25
C TYR A 26 9.41 -3.87 13.89
N SER A 27 8.27 -4.42 14.33
CA SER A 27 7.82 -5.79 14.05
C SER A 27 6.96 -5.89 12.78
N GLY A 28 6.59 -4.75 12.21
CA GLY A 28 5.70 -4.62 11.07
C GLY A 28 5.68 -3.19 10.57
N VAL A 29 5.04 -2.99 9.42
CA VAL A 29 4.79 -1.66 8.84
C VAL A 29 3.29 -1.52 8.67
N ALA A 30 2.75 -0.40 9.11
CA ALA A 30 1.40 0.03 8.82
C ALA A 30 1.39 1.08 7.72
N ILE A 31 0.33 1.09 6.92
CA ILE A 31 0.12 2.03 5.82
C ILE A 31 -1.21 2.74 6.02
N THR A 32 -1.19 4.05 5.78
CA THR A 32 -2.42 4.83 5.54
C THR A 32 -2.41 5.24 4.07
N LEU A 33 -3.53 5.00 3.39
CA LEU A 33 -3.74 5.46 2.01
C LEU A 33 -4.65 6.69 2.00
N TYR A 34 -4.39 7.59 1.07
CA TYR A 34 -5.11 8.86 0.90
C TYR A 34 -5.54 9.05 -0.54
N THR A 35 -6.63 9.79 -0.75
CA THR A 35 -7.11 10.23 -2.07
C THR A 35 -6.45 11.53 -2.53
N ASP A 36 -5.51 12.09 -1.76
CA ASP A 36 -4.83 13.35 -2.08
C ASP A 36 -3.38 13.36 -1.60
N GLU A 37 -2.55 14.16 -2.29
CA GLU A 37 -1.12 14.33 -1.97
C GLU A 37 -0.90 15.00 -0.61
N ALA A 38 -1.84 15.83 -0.14
CA ALA A 38 -1.73 16.50 1.15
C ALA A 38 -1.89 15.52 2.33
N GLY A 39 -2.40 14.31 2.10
CA GLY A 39 -2.65 13.31 3.13
C GLY A 39 -3.82 13.69 4.04
N THR A 40 -4.83 14.35 3.49
CA THR A 40 -5.96 14.87 4.29
C THR A 40 -7.18 13.96 4.28
N SER A 41 -7.41 13.27 3.16
CA SER A 41 -8.59 12.44 2.94
C SER A 41 -8.18 10.98 2.83
N VAL A 42 -8.60 10.16 3.79
CA VAL A 42 -8.30 8.72 3.82
C VAL A 42 -8.98 8.01 2.66
N PHE A 43 -8.23 7.18 1.96
CA PHE A 43 -8.73 6.33 0.89
C PHE A 43 -9.60 5.22 1.47
N VAL A 44 -10.79 5.06 0.89
CA VAL A 44 -11.76 4.03 1.28
C VAL A 44 -11.88 3.02 0.16
N TYR A 45 -11.58 1.76 0.47
CA TYR A 45 -11.72 0.66 -0.48
C TYR A 45 -12.77 -0.32 0.01
N ASN A 46 -13.76 -0.64 -0.82
CA ASN A 46 -14.88 -1.52 -0.45
C ASN A 46 -15.56 -1.12 0.88
N ASN A 47 -15.84 0.18 1.07
CA ASN A 47 -16.38 0.76 2.30
C ASN A 47 -15.50 0.61 3.55
N VAL A 48 -14.23 0.22 3.38
CA VAL A 48 -13.27 0.11 4.48
C VAL A 48 -12.20 1.19 4.32
N PRO A 49 -12.06 2.12 5.30
CA PRO A 49 -10.97 3.08 5.28
C PRO A 49 -9.63 2.36 5.45
N ILE A 50 -8.66 2.72 4.63
CA ILE A 50 -7.30 2.21 4.72
C ILE A 50 -6.48 3.18 5.58
N ASP A 51 -6.75 3.17 6.88
CA ASP A 51 -6.06 3.97 7.87
C ASP A 51 -5.27 3.08 8.84
N ASN A 52 -3.96 3.33 8.92
CA ASN A 52 -3.01 2.65 9.79
C ASN A 52 -3.13 1.12 9.75
N LYS A 53 -3.33 0.57 8.55
CA LYS A 53 -3.50 -0.87 8.37
C LYS A 53 -2.16 -1.57 8.25
N LYS A 54 -1.97 -2.66 8.99
CA LYS A 54 -0.72 -3.43 8.92
C LYS A 54 -0.62 -4.16 7.58
N VAL A 55 0.48 -3.89 6.87
CA VAL A 55 0.76 -4.50 5.57
C VAL A 55 1.26 -5.93 5.78
N SER A 56 0.65 -6.87 5.07
CA SER A 56 1.13 -8.25 4.96
C SER A 56 1.90 -8.49 3.66
N LYS A 57 1.46 -7.90 2.55
CA LYS A 57 2.05 -8.10 1.22
C LYS A 57 1.69 -6.94 0.31
N VAL A 58 2.58 -6.61 -0.62
CA VAL A 58 2.27 -5.71 -1.73
C VAL A 58 2.61 -6.39 -3.04
N THR A 59 1.77 -6.25 -4.06
CA THR A 59 2.00 -6.75 -5.41
C THR A 59 1.91 -5.64 -6.43
N LYS A 60 2.69 -5.76 -7.51
CA LYS A 60 2.60 -4.91 -8.68
C LYS A 60 2.19 -5.74 -9.88
N THR A 61 1.18 -5.27 -10.58
CA THR A 61 0.75 -5.83 -11.87
C THR A 61 1.05 -4.81 -12.97
N ALA A 62 1.76 -5.23 -14.01
CA ALA A 62 1.98 -4.39 -15.19
C ALA A 62 0.71 -4.36 -16.05
N ALA A 63 0.56 -3.34 -16.89
CA ALA A 63 -0.55 -3.31 -17.84
C ALA A 63 -0.43 -4.46 -18.85
N TYR A 64 -1.53 -5.15 -19.13
CA TYR A 64 -1.59 -6.22 -20.13
C TYR A 64 -2.98 -6.31 -20.74
N THR A 65 -3.06 -6.84 -21.95
CA THR A 65 -4.35 -7.22 -22.56
C THR A 65 -4.71 -8.63 -22.13
N ASP A 66 -5.85 -8.77 -21.48
CA ASP A 66 -6.37 -10.07 -21.08
C ASP A 66 -6.76 -10.88 -22.32
N LYS A 67 -6.32 -12.14 -22.37
CA LYS A 67 -6.47 -12.98 -23.57
C LYS A 67 -7.88 -13.52 -23.75
N ASP A 68 -8.63 -13.67 -22.67
CA ASP A 68 -9.95 -14.31 -22.68
C ASP A 68 -11.05 -13.28 -22.95
N SER A 69 -10.91 -12.08 -22.37
CA SER A 69 -11.86 -10.97 -22.52
C SER A 69 -11.45 -9.95 -23.60
N GLY A 70 -10.17 -9.88 -23.96
CA GLY A 70 -9.63 -8.84 -24.85
C GLY A 70 -9.54 -7.46 -24.20
N GLU A 71 -9.85 -7.32 -22.91
CA GLU A 71 -9.84 -6.05 -22.21
C GLU A 71 -8.42 -5.63 -21.82
N LEU A 72 -8.18 -4.31 -21.82
CA LEU A 72 -6.93 -3.74 -21.33
C LEU A 72 -6.98 -3.66 -19.80
N VAL A 73 -6.21 -4.50 -19.14
CA VAL A 73 -5.96 -4.39 -17.70
C VAL A 73 -4.86 -3.35 -17.50
N LYS A 74 -5.19 -2.26 -16.80
CA LYS A 74 -4.23 -1.22 -16.45
C LYS A 74 -3.26 -1.70 -15.36
N ALA A 75 -2.09 -1.08 -15.34
CA ALA A 75 -1.11 -1.33 -14.27
C ALA A 75 -1.71 -0.91 -12.93
N HIS A 76 -1.42 -1.68 -11.88
CA HIS A 76 -1.95 -1.41 -10.54
C HIS A 76 -1.02 -1.97 -9.47
N VAL A 77 -1.22 -1.47 -8.26
CA VAL A 77 -0.56 -1.95 -7.05
C VAL A 77 -1.63 -2.44 -6.08
N ASP A 78 -1.52 -3.69 -5.65
CA ASP A 78 -2.38 -4.26 -4.61
C ASP A 78 -1.65 -4.28 -3.28
N VAL A 79 -2.35 -3.84 -2.23
CA VAL A 79 -1.86 -3.89 -0.85
C VAL A 79 -2.74 -4.83 -0.06
N PHE A 80 -2.16 -5.88 0.50
CA PHE A 80 -2.83 -6.86 1.36
C PHE A 80 -2.51 -6.58 2.81
N PHE A 81 -3.53 -6.68 3.66
CA PHE A 81 -3.44 -6.40 5.09
C PHE A 81 -3.52 -7.70 5.91
N ASP A 82 -3.14 -7.62 7.18
CA ASP A 82 -3.16 -8.76 8.10
C ASP A 82 -4.56 -9.19 8.54
N ASP A 83 -5.56 -8.31 8.37
CA ASP A 83 -6.98 -8.57 8.60
C ASP A 83 -7.66 -9.36 7.46
N GLY A 84 -6.91 -9.73 6.42
CA GLY A 84 -7.40 -10.44 5.24
C GLY A 84 -8.05 -9.54 4.18
N ASN A 85 -8.21 -8.24 4.46
CA ASN A 85 -8.62 -7.28 3.46
C ASN A 85 -7.44 -6.90 2.55
N TRP A 86 -7.78 -6.27 1.44
CA TRP A 86 -6.81 -5.74 0.49
C TRP A 86 -7.36 -4.46 -0.14
N SER A 87 -6.50 -3.71 -0.83
CA SER A 87 -6.86 -2.55 -1.64
C SER A 87 -6.11 -2.58 -2.96
N ILE A 88 -6.70 -1.97 -3.99
CA ILE A 88 -6.07 -1.76 -5.29
C ILE A 88 -5.93 -0.27 -5.54
N CYS A 89 -4.79 0.12 -6.10
CA CYS A 89 -4.56 1.45 -6.64
C CYS A 89 -4.12 1.29 -8.10
N THR A 90 -5.04 1.62 -9.00
CA THR A 90 -4.90 1.48 -10.44
C THR A 90 -4.32 2.74 -11.05
N ASP A 91 -3.23 2.60 -11.81
CA ASP A 91 -2.57 3.72 -12.46
C ASP A 91 -3.54 4.46 -13.39
N GLU A 92 -3.51 5.80 -13.33
CA GLU A 92 -4.35 6.71 -14.14
C GLU A 92 -5.88 6.58 -13.93
N VAL A 93 -6.31 5.84 -12.91
CA VAL A 93 -7.72 5.70 -12.53
C VAL A 93 -7.89 6.14 -11.09
N ASP A 94 -7.06 5.57 -10.22
CA ASP A 94 -7.07 5.86 -8.80
C ASP A 94 -5.96 6.86 -8.47
N GLU A 95 -6.34 7.89 -7.74
CA GLU A 95 -5.38 8.82 -7.15
C GLU A 95 -5.09 8.39 -5.72
N CYS A 96 -4.09 7.51 -5.55
CA CYS A 96 -3.67 7.00 -4.25
C CYS A 96 -2.34 7.62 -3.81
N TRP A 97 -2.25 8.04 -2.56
CA TRP A 97 -1.01 8.38 -1.87
C TRP A 97 -0.89 7.60 -0.58
N TYR A 98 0.34 7.39 -0.09
CA TYR A 98 0.58 6.61 1.11
C TYR A 98 1.51 7.30 2.10
N THR A 99 1.33 6.98 3.38
CA THR A 99 2.32 7.14 4.45
C THR A 99 2.57 5.81 5.12
N LEU A 100 3.79 5.60 5.61
CA LEU A 100 4.19 4.39 6.33
C LEU A 100 4.55 4.71 7.77
N GLU A 101 4.11 3.86 8.67
CA GLU A 101 4.47 3.91 10.09
C GLU A 101 5.01 2.56 10.54
N GLY A 102 6.08 2.58 11.34
CA GLY A 102 6.63 1.36 11.92
C GLY A 102 5.81 0.92 13.14
N ILE A 103 5.45 -0.37 13.20
CA ILE A 103 4.76 -0.94 14.35
C ILE A 103 5.80 -1.40 15.38
N PRO A 104 5.92 -0.75 16.56
CA PRO A 104 6.97 -1.03 17.52
C PRO A 104 6.98 -2.49 17.98
N VAL A 105 8.16 -3.05 18.17
CA VAL A 105 8.30 -4.37 18.79
C VAL A 105 7.81 -4.32 20.23
N GLN A 106 6.73 -5.03 20.55
CA GLN A 106 6.32 -5.26 21.94
C GLN A 106 7.09 -6.44 22.52
N ARG A 107 8.09 -6.15 23.37
CA ARG A 107 8.78 -7.18 24.15
C ARG A 107 7.83 -7.70 25.23
N ARG A 108 7.41 -8.96 25.14
CA ARG A 108 6.74 -9.64 26.27
C ARG A 108 7.75 -9.72 27.42
N ARG A 109 7.43 -9.06 28.54
CA ARG A 109 8.14 -9.27 29.80
C ARG A 109 7.56 -10.54 30.42
N PHE A 110 8.43 -11.54 30.62
CA PHE A 110 8.12 -12.75 31.38
C PHE A 110 8.39 -12.49 32.86
#